data_AF-A0A0C3SF08-F1
#
_entry.id   AF-A0A0C3SF08-F1
#
_cell.length_a   1.000
_cell.length_b   1.000
_cell.length_c   1.000
_cell.angle_alpha   90.00
_cell.angle_beta   90.00
_cell.angle_gamma   90.00
#
_symmetry.space_group_name_H-M   'P 1'
#
loop_
_entity.id
_entity.type
_entity.pdbx_description
1 polymer ?
#
loop_
_entity_poly.entity_id
_entity_poly.type
_entity_poly.pdbx_seq_one_letter_code
_entity_poly.pdbx_strand_id
1 'polypeptide(L)'
;MGDASTTHFGASSSNAHATMSTRDTQPVSPVPSDEAARDPVLPMTPQSPASRSPVAGAATLAGNAALPARKAAVNQDLEVVHELLGTMKLMLGTLGSTFDVLGDQTIKVATLPAAIDAVHQIATVRQQLDDQHKGQEERMMEVKRLLLEEVRNRLYVRLKDTASTIVQEIIQREIAERVRKQLQEQVPQSMRDEVIRYKHQIMEVKVSLHNSEARRHNALIRSNSLDEPLRPLLRPPPSLDDVFPPLAPSDGDGSETPRPSLSGTAINDPSRPSLTIDASVDWKTATAGRKSAIHGRLARSAATPLSAMDLQDPAPSPRFPRDLGNLTRLSPVETKELMRDYGLVKLKQVVHRGNGGGEDTPTVDDLEPEVVQFVEAEESQEETLNRFLSYIGVQSFRLAPTAPVSPPHARGVAVGVPAAIPMSV
;
A
#
# COMPACT_ATOMS: atom_id res chain seq x y z
N MET A 1 -2.58 50.56 -46.00
CA MET A 1 -3.09 49.36 -46.71
C MET A 1 -1.87 48.62 -47.24
N GLY A 2 -1.57 47.46 -46.68
CA GLY A 2 -0.47 46.59 -47.11
C GLY A 2 0.76 46.61 -46.20
N ASP A 3 0.66 45.99 -45.02
CA ASP A 3 1.84 45.59 -44.25
C ASP A 3 2.04 44.08 -44.38
N ALA A 4 3.10 43.71 -45.09
CA ALA A 4 3.56 42.34 -45.28
C ALA A 4 4.50 41.98 -44.13
N SER A 5 4.01 41.17 -43.18
CA SER A 5 4.83 40.56 -42.14
C SER A 5 5.48 39.28 -42.67
N THR A 6 6.74 39.39 -43.07
CA THR A 6 7.63 38.29 -43.41
C THR A 6 8.03 37.53 -42.14
N THR A 7 7.55 36.29 -42.03
CA THR A 7 7.96 35.31 -41.01
C THR A 7 9.28 34.68 -41.39
N HIS A 8 10.32 34.93 -40.60
CA HIS A 8 11.62 34.28 -40.71
C HIS A 8 11.57 32.95 -39.94
N PHE A 9 11.43 31.83 -40.66
CA PHE A 9 11.71 30.49 -40.17
C PHE A 9 13.20 30.21 -40.41
N GLY A 10 13.94 29.91 -39.34
CA GLY A 10 15.37 29.62 -39.41
C GLY A 10 15.77 28.69 -38.28
N ALA A 11 15.51 27.40 -38.47
CA ALA A 11 16.04 26.32 -37.67
C ALA A 11 17.56 26.22 -37.89
N SER A 12 18.32 26.08 -36.81
CA SER A 12 19.61 25.38 -36.85
C SER A 12 19.93 24.78 -35.49
N SER A 13 19.76 23.46 -35.48
CA SER A 13 20.30 22.49 -34.56
C SER A 13 21.80 22.69 -34.39
N SER A 14 22.27 22.75 -33.14
CA SER A 14 23.64 22.44 -32.75
C SER A 14 23.63 22.02 -31.29
N ASN A 15 23.25 20.77 -31.07
CA ASN A 15 23.28 20.11 -29.77
C ASN A 15 24.75 19.76 -29.46
N ALA A 16 25.48 20.69 -28.87
CA ALA A 16 26.84 20.46 -28.37
C ALA A 16 26.77 19.67 -27.06
N HIS A 17 27.07 18.38 -27.15
CA HIS A 17 27.21 17.46 -26.03
C HIS A 17 28.50 17.79 -25.25
N ALA A 18 28.43 18.76 -24.34
CA ALA A 18 29.53 19.09 -23.43
C ALA A 18 29.48 18.15 -22.21
N THR A 19 30.32 17.12 -22.22
CA THR A 19 30.67 16.35 -21.02
C THR A 19 31.49 17.22 -20.08
N MET A 20 30.83 18.02 -19.24
CA MET A 20 31.49 18.69 -18.12
C MET A 20 31.69 17.69 -16.98
N SER A 21 32.94 17.26 -16.89
CA SER A 21 33.58 16.68 -15.72
C SER A 21 33.28 17.52 -14.47
N THR A 22 32.40 17.02 -13.60
CA THR A 22 32.21 17.56 -12.25
C THR A 22 33.31 16.99 -11.37
N ARG A 23 34.28 17.86 -11.11
CA ARG A 23 35.28 17.78 -10.04
C ARG A 23 34.72 17.25 -8.73
N ASP A 24 35.50 16.36 -8.15
CA ASP A 24 35.70 16.19 -6.72
C ASP A 24 35.45 17.48 -5.92
N THR A 25 34.44 17.45 -5.06
CA THR A 25 34.37 18.34 -3.90
C THR A 25 34.02 17.48 -2.71
N GLN A 26 35.06 17.13 -1.94
CA GLN A 26 34.92 16.54 -0.61
C GLN A 26 34.12 17.48 0.30
N PRO A 27 33.09 16.99 1.01
CA PRO A 27 32.68 17.60 2.25
C PRO A 27 33.57 17.05 3.38
N VAL A 28 34.55 17.86 3.80
CA VAL A 28 35.16 17.73 5.12
C VAL A 28 34.07 18.05 6.13
N SER A 29 33.59 17.04 6.85
CA SER A 29 32.81 17.23 8.07
C SER A 29 33.58 16.64 9.26
N PRO A 30 33.73 17.41 10.35
CA PRO A 30 34.53 17.03 11.51
C PRO A 30 33.82 16.00 12.38
N VAL A 31 34.63 15.09 12.90
CA VAL A 31 34.38 14.26 14.09
C VAL A 31 34.14 15.19 15.29
N PRO A 32 33.10 14.93 16.10
CA PRO A 32 33.39 14.45 17.44
C PRO A 32 32.46 13.33 17.90
N SER A 33 33.10 12.29 18.46
CA SER A 33 32.70 11.47 19.61
C SER A 33 31.20 11.36 19.93
N ASP A 34 30.61 10.22 19.60
CA ASP A 34 29.37 9.76 20.20
C ASP A 34 29.70 8.79 21.35
N GLU A 35 29.84 9.40 22.53
CA GLU A 35 29.85 8.75 23.85
C GLU A 35 28.39 8.71 24.33
N ALA A 36 27.67 7.63 24.01
CA ALA A 36 26.26 7.49 24.39
C ALA A 36 25.95 6.08 24.91
N ALA A 37 26.32 5.84 26.17
CA ALA A 37 25.65 4.90 27.05
C ALA A 37 25.86 5.36 28.50
N ARG A 38 25.21 6.47 28.87
CA ARG A 38 25.05 6.84 30.28
C ARG A 38 23.60 7.23 30.53
N ASP A 39 22.96 6.41 31.34
CA ASP A 39 21.62 6.60 31.89
C ASP A 39 21.51 7.94 32.65
N PRO A 40 20.36 8.63 32.59
CA PRO A 40 20.10 9.78 33.44
C PRO A 40 19.88 9.32 34.88
N VAL A 41 20.91 9.48 35.72
CA VAL A 41 20.79 9.41 37.18
C VAL A 41 19.90 10.56 37.64
N LEU A 42 18.75 10.21 38.23
CA LEU A 42 17.81 11.13 38.85
C LEU A 42 18.49 11.91 40.01
N PRO A 43 18.25 13.22 40.16
CA PRO A 43 18.76 13.97 41.29
C PRO A 43 18.05 13.52 42.57
N MET A 44 18.87 13.04 43.51
CA MET A 44 18.46 12.75 44.88
C MET A 44 17.79 13.97 45.50
N THR A 45 16.53 13.83 45.89
CA THR A 45 15.85 14.75 46.79
C THR A 45 16.54 14.71 48.16
N PRO A 46 16.90 15.85 48.77
CA PRO A 46 17.42 15.88 50.12
C PRO A 46 16.33 15.42 51.09
N GLN A 47 16.59 14.28 51.71
CA GLN A 47 15.79 13.68 52.76
C GLN A 47 15.88 14.59 54.00
N SER A 48 14.78 15.29 54.29
CA SER A 48 14.63 16.09 55.51
C SER A 48 14.94 15.24 56.75
N PRO A 49 15.84 15.67 57.65
CA PRO A 49 15.97 15.04 58.95
C PRO A 49 14.74 15.38 59.79
N ALA A 50 13.86 14.40 60.00
CA ALA A 50 12.82 14.47 61.01
C ALA A 50 13.48 14.71 62.37
N SER A 51 13.32 15.92 62.88
CA SER A 51 13.72 16.34 64.22
C SER A 51 13.00 15.46 65.25
N ARG A 52 13.74 14.49 65.80
CA ARG A 52 13.38 13.80 67.03
C ARG A 52 13.46 14.81 68.18
N SER A 53 12.30 15.18 68.71
CA SER A 53 12.19 15.83 70.01
C SER A 53 12.81 14.95 71.11
N PRO A 54 13.65 15.48 71.99
CA PRO A 54 14.07 14.78 73.19
C PRO A 54 12.94 14.80 74.22
N VAL A 55 12.49 13.61 74.63
CA VAL A 55 11.75 13.38 75.87
C VAL A 55 12.71 13.62 77.03
N ALA A 56 12.66 14.82 77.62
CA ALA A 56 13.08 15.07 78.99
C ALA A 56 11.80 14.95 79.84
N GLY A 57 11.65 13.96 80.71
CA GLY A 57 12.49 13.83 81.91
C GLY A 57 11.99 14.76 83.02
N ALA A 58 10.67 14.92 83.19
CA ALA A 58 10.08 15.64 84.31
C ALA A 58 10.15 14.77 85.59
N ALA A 59 11.26 14.92 86.32
CA ALA A 59 11.44 14.38 87.64
C ALA A 59 10.79 15.30 88.69
N THR A 60 9.84 14.72 89.43
CA THR A 60 9.79 14.69 90.90
C THR A 60 9.80 16.04 91.66
N LEU A 61 8.65 16.45 92.21
CA LEU A 61 8.56 17.33 93.41
C LEU A 61 7.14 17.31 94.02
N ALA A 62 6.93 16.41 94.99
CA ALA A 62 5.93 16.44 96.07
C ALA A 62 6.19 15.16 96.86
N GLY A 63 6.40 15.09 98.17
CA GLY A 63 6.32 16.01 99.29
C GLY A 63 6.35 15.06 100.49
N ASN A 64 7.31 15.21 101.41
CA ASN A 64 7.31 14.40 102.63
C ASN A 64 7.67 15.27 103.82
N ALA A 65 6.73 15.28 104.76
CA ALA A 65 6.68 16.09 105.95
C ALA A 65 7.54 15.49 107.08
N ALA A 66 8.25 16.40 107.75
CA ALA A 66 8.55 16.50 109.17
C ALA A 66 8.73 15.24 110.06
N LEU A 67 9.94 15.14 110.61
CA LEU A 67 10.28 14.51 111.90
C LEU A 67 9.72 15.31 113.10
N PRO A 68 9.68 14.69 114.30
CA PRO A 68 10.16 15.43 115.47
C PRO A 68 10.99 14.56 116.43
N ALA A 69 12.13 15.09 116.92
CA ALA A 69 12.54 14.99 118.33
C ALA A 69 13.97 15.54 118.58
N ARG A 70 14.02 16.69 119.27
CA ARG A 70 14.84 17.02 120.47
C ARG A 70 16.30 16.53 120.54
N LYS A 71 17.26 17.48 120.63
CA LYS A 71 18.00 17.83 121.88
C LYS A 71 19.19 18.78 121.62
N ALA A 72 19.44 19.65 122.61
CA ALA A 72 20.70 20.33 122.96
C ALA A 72 21.19 21.44 122.01
N ALA A 73 20.81 22.71 122.14
CA ALA A 73 20.91 23.63 123.29
C ALA A 73 22.33 23.95 123.80
N VAL A 74 23.35 24.04 122.92
CA VAL A 74 24.57 24.90 123.08
C VAL A 74 25.20 25.26 121.70
N ASN A 75 24.40 25.43 120.63
CA ASN A 75 24.89 25.69 119.27
C ASN A 75 24.28 26.94 118.60
N GLN A 76 23.51 27.78 119.30
CA GLN A 76 22.75 28.87 118.67
C GLN A 76 23.62 29.95 117.99
N ASP A 77 24.77 30.32 118.55
CA ASP A 77 25.65 31.32 117.91
C ASP A 77 26.42 30.76 116.70
N LEU A 78 26.79 29.48 116.74
CA LEU A 78 27.37 28.80 115.57
C LEU A 78 26.31 28.56 114.49
N GLU A 79 25.05 28.35 114.87
CA GLU A 79 23.92 28.15 113.96
C GLU A 79 23.54 29.44 113.24
N VAL A 80 23.58 30.61 113.90
CA VAL A 80 23.42 31.93 113.25
C VAL A 80 24.59 32.22 112.30
N VAL A 81 25.83 31.85 112.66
CA VAL A 81 26.97 31.97 111.75
C VAL A 81 26.84 30.99 110.58
N HIS A 82 26.37 29.75 110.80
CA HIS A 82 26.12 28.78 109.72
C HIS A 82 24.94 29.16 108.84
N GLU A 83 23.93 29.84 109.37
CA GLU A 83 22.80 30.40 108.62
C GLU A 83 23.24 31.63 107.82
N LEU A 84 24.11 32.49 108.36
CA LEU A 84 24.73 33.59 107.63
C LEU A 84 25.69 33.09 106.54
N LEU A 85 26.53 32.10 106.86
CA LEU A 85 27.44 31.48 105.89
C LEU A 85 26.65 30.69 104.84
N GLY A 86 25.52 30.10 105.23
CA GLY A 86 24.56 29.43 104.36
C GLY A 86 23.87 30.40 103.41
N THR A 87 23.41 31.55 103.90
CA THR A 87 22.83 32.62 103.07
C THR A 87 23.89 33.28 102.17
N MET A 88 25.13 33.48 102.62
CA MET A 88 26.22 33.95 101.75
C MET A 88 26.58 32.91 100.67
N LYS A 89 26.62 31.61 100.99
CA LYS A 89 26.82 30.54 99.99
C LYS A 89 25.67 30.43 99.02
N LEU A 90 24.43 30.57 99.50
CA LEU A 90 23.24 30.61 98.67
C LEU A 90 23.30 31.82 97.73
N MET A 91 23.64 33.01 98.23
CA MET A 91 23.83 34.20 97.38
C MET A 91 24.95 34.01 96.37
N LEU A 92 26.10 33.44 96.75
CA LEU A 92 27.20 33.15 95.82
C LEU A 92 26.80 32.11 94.76
N GLY A 93 26.06 31.08 95.15
CA GLY A 93 25.51 30.09 94.21
C GLY A 93 24.48 30.69 93.27
N THR A 94 23.62 31.59 93.78
CA THR A 94 22.66 32.35 92.98
C THR A 94 23.38 33.30 92.03
N LEU A 95 24.42 33.99 92.49
CA LEU A 95 25.22 34.90 91.68
C LEU A 95 25.99 34.14 90.59
N GLY A 96 26.57 32.99 90.95
CA GLY A 96 27.20 32.06 90.01
C GLY A 96 26.22 31.60 88.94
N SER A 97 25.01 31.18 89.33
CA SER A 97 23.94 30.84 88.37
C SER A 97 23.52 32.03 87.51
N THR A 98 23.45 33.26 88.05
CA THR A 98 23.16 34.43 87.22
C THR A 98 24.28 34.74 86.24
N PHE A 99 25.55 34.52 86.61
CA PHE A 99 26.69 34.69 85.72
C PHE A 99 26.74 33.61 84.63
N ASP A 100 26.41 32.36 84.95
CA ASP A 100 26.28 31.31 83.94
C ASP A 100 25.17 31.62 82.95
N VAL A 101 24.00 32.10 83.42
CA VAL A 101 22.91 32.55 82.56
C VAL A 101 23.34 33.76 81.71
N LEU A 102 24.07 34.72 82.27
CA LEU A 102 24.59 35.86 81.52
C LEU A 102 25.64 35.42 80.48
N GLY A 103 26.48 34.44 80.82
CA GLY A 103 27.46 33.84 79.93
C GLY A 103 26.81 33.13 78.76
N ASP A 104 25.81 32.29 79.03
CA ASP A 104 25.00 31.62 78.00
C ASP A 104 24.27 32.63 77.11
N GLN A 105 23.72 33.70 77.70
CA GLN A 105 23.10 34.79 76.94
C GLN A 105 24.12 35.54 76.11
N THR A 106 25.33 35.78 76.62
CA THR A 106 26.41 36.45 75.89
C THR A 106 26.87 35.62 74.70
N ILE A 107 26.98 34.29 74.86
CA ILE A 107 27.30 33.35 73.76
C ILE A 107 26.17 33.35 72.71
N LYS A 108 24.89 33.38 73.14
CA LYS A 108 23.74 33.47 72.22
C LYS A 108 23.71 34.80 71.48
N VAL A 109 24.05 35.90 72.14
CA VAL A 109 24.14 37.23 71.50
C VAL A 109 25.35 37.31 70.58
N ALA A 110 26.48 36.70 70.94
CA ALA A 110 27.68 36.66 70.10
C ALA A 110 27.50 35.80 68.84
N THR A 111 26.60 34.82 68.85
CA THR A 111 26.24 34.01 67.66
C THR A 111 25.14 34.66 66.81
N LEU A 112 24.43 35.67 67.32
CA LEU A 112 23.36 36.38 66.60
C LEU A 112 23.83 37.08 65.31
N PRO A 113 25.01 37.77 65.26
CA PRO A 113 25.49 38.39 64.02
C PRO A 113 25.68 37.38 62.89
N ALA A 114 26.28 36.22 63.18
CA ALA A 114 26.45 35.16 62.18
C ALA A 114 25.10 34.60 61.68
N ALA A 115 24.11 34.51 62.56
CA ALA A 115 22.76 34.10 62.18
C ALA A 115 22.05 35.17 61.32
N ILE A 116 22.20 36.46 61.65
CA ILE A 116 21.64 37.57 60.87
C ILE A 116 22.27 37.61 59.48
N ASP A 117 23.59 37.45 59.39
CA ASP A 117 24.31 37.39 58.12
C ASP A 117 23.83 36.21 57.26
N ALA A 118 23.62 35.04 57.87
CA ALA A 118 23.07 33.87 57.18
C ALA A 118 21.65 34.13 56.65
N VAL A 119 20.79 34.82 57.42
CA VAL A 119 19.44 35.20 56.97
C VAL A 119 19.51 36.15 55.77
N HIS A 120 20.42 37.12 55.78
CA HIS A 120 20.60 38.04 54.65
C HIS A 120 21.11 37.33 53.40
N GLN A 121 22.04 36.38 53.56
CA GLN A 121 22.50 35.53 52.45
C GLN A 121 21.36 34.67 51.88
N ILE A 122 20.54 34.06 52.73
CA ILE A 122 19.36 33.28 52.29
C ILE A 122 18.38 34.18 51.53
N ALA A 123 18.12 35.41 52.00
CA ALA A 123 17.25 36.35 51.31
C ALA A 123 17.79 36.72 49.91
N THR A 124 19.10 36.96 49.82
CA THR A 124 19.78 37.26 48.54
C THR A 124 19.69 36.10 47.57
N VAL A 125 19.95 34.87 48.02
CA VAL A 125 19.86 33.66 47.17
C VAL A 125 18.42 33.42 46.72
N ARG A 126 17.42 33.64 47.60
CA ARG A 126 16.00 33.53 47.22
C ARG A 126 15.63 34.52 46.13
N GLN A 127 16.04 35.78 46.27
CA GLN A 127 15.81 36.80 45.25
C GLN A 127 16.46 36.42 43.91
N GLN A 128 17.71 35.97 43.93
CA GLN A 128 18.40 35.52 42.71
C GLN A 128 17.68 34.32 42.06
N LEU A 129 17.16 33.39 42.87
CA LEU A 129 16.40 32.24 42.39
C LEU A 129 15.08 32.68 41.75
N ASP A 130 14.36 33.63 42.35
CA ASP A 130 13.13 34.19 41.81
C ASP A 130 13.37 34.93 40.48
N ASP A 131 14.43 35.73 40.40
CA ASP A 131 14.83 36.42 39.17
C ASP A 131 15.21 35.42 38.06
N GLN A 132 15.93 34.35 38.42
CA GLN A 132 16.25 33.27 37.47
C GLN A 132 15.01 32.52 37.00
N HIS A 133 14.07 32.22 37.90
CA HIS A 133 12.80 31.58 37.55
C HIS A 133 11.99 32.44 36.59
N LYS A 134 11.88 33.74 36.86
CA LYS A 134 11.20 34.68 35.96
C LYS A 134 11.86 34.72 34.58
N GLY A 135 13.19 34.83 34.53
CA GLY A 135 13.93 34.81 33.26
C GLY A 135 13.86 33.47 32.53
N GLN A 136 13.68 32.35 33.23
CA GLN A 136 13.43 31.04 32.61
C GLN A 136 12.02 30.95 32.03
N GLU A 137 11.00 31.45 32.74
CA GLU A 137 9.61 31.46 32.26
C GLU A 137 9.48 32.32 30.99
N GLU A 138 10.10 33.51 30.98
CA GLU A 138 10.13 34.37 29.80
C GLU A 138 10.78 33.70 28.59
N ARG A 139 11.93 33.03 28.79
CA ARG A 139 12.59 32.24 27.74
C ARG A 139 11.73 31.07 27.27
N MET A 140 11.07 30.38 28.19
CA MET A 140 10.19 29.26 27.86
C MET A 140 8.96 29.73 27.07
N MET A 141 8.38 30.89 27.41
CA MET A 141 7.28 31.48 26.64
C MET A 141 7.73 31.84 25.22
N GLU A 142 8.92 32.42 25.06
CA GLU A 142 9.45 32.75 23.73
C GLU A 142 9.72 31.50 22.89
N VAL A 143 10.29 30.44 23.49
CA VAL A 143 10.47 29.15 22.81
C VAL A 143 9.13 28.55 22.40
N LYS A 144 8.11 28.59 23.27
CA LYS A 144 6.75 28.14 22.93
C LYS A 144 6.17 28.93 21.75
N ARG A 145 6.38 30.25 21.72
CA ARG A 145 5.93 31.13 20.63
C ARG A 145 6.58 30.77 19.30
N LEU A 146 7.92 30.66 19.27
CA LEU A 146 8.67 30.29 18.08
C LEU A 146 8.30 28.89 17.58
N LEU A 147 8.15 27.94 18.49
CA LEU A 147 7.75 26.57 18.14
C LEU A 147 6.35 26.52 17.52
N LEU A 148 5.39 27.27 18.07
CA LEU A 148 4.03 27.35 17.52
C LEU A 148 4.05 27.95 16.11
N GLU A 149 4.81 29.01 15.91
CA GLU A 149 4.97 29.66 14.60
C GLU A 149 5.60 28.71 13.57
N GLU A 150 6.65 27.98 13.95
CA GLU A 150 7.29 26.99 13.08
C GLU A 150 6.36 25.83 12.73
N VAL A 151 5.66 25.27 13.72
CA VAL A 151 4.69 24.18 13.50
C VAL A 151 3.56 24.65 12.59
N ARG A 152 3.04 25.86 12.81
CA ARG A 152 2.00 26.46 11.96
C ARG A 152 2.47 26.62 10.53
N ASN A 153 3.69 27.12 10.32
CA ASN A 153 4.26 27.30 8.99
C ASN A 153 4.48 25.95 8.28
N ARG A 154 5.03 24.95 8.98
CA ARG A 154 5.20 23.60 8.44
C ARG A 154 3.86 22.94 8.08
N LEU A 155 2.85 23.11 8.93
CA LEU A 155 1.51 22.59 8.68
C LEU A 155 0.85 23.28 7.48
N TYR A 156 0.97 24.60 7.39
CA TYR A 156 0.42 25.37 6.27
C TYR A 156 1.04 24.95 4.94
N VAL A 157 2.37 24.82 4.86
CA VAL A 157 3.06 24.37 3.64
C VAL A 157 2.60 22.97 3.24
N ARG A 158 2.61 22.00 4.17
CA ARG A 158 2.16 20.64 3.86
C ARG A 158 0.69 20.55 3.44
N LEU A 159 -0.18 21.30 4.10
CA LEU A 159 -1.60 21.31 3.77
C LEU A 159 -1.85 21.96 2.41
N LYS A 160 -1.13 23.04 2.09
CA LYS A 160 -1.17 23.70 0.78
C LYS A 160 -0.69 22.76 -0.32
N ASP A 161 0.43 22.07 -0.13
CA ASP A 161 0.97 21.13 -1.11
C ASP A 161 0.01 19.97 -1.35
N THR A 162 -0.55 19.40 -0.28
CA THR A 162 -1.54 18.33 -0.36
C THR A 162 -2.81 18.78 -1.08
N ALA A 163 -3.35 19.96 -0.71
CA ALA A 163 -4.52 20.53 -1.35
C ALA A 163 -4.27 20.83 -2.84
N SER A 164 -3.09 21.36 -3.18
CA SER A 164 -2.73 21.64 -4.58
C SER A 164 -2.63 20.37 -5.41
N THR A 165 -2.11 19.28 -4.84
CA THR A 165 -2.02 17.97 -5.51
C THR A 165 -3.42 17.40 -5.77
N ILE A 166 -4.30 17.46 -4.77
CA ILE A 166 -5.70 16.98 -4.91
C ILE A 166 -6.44 17.81 -5.96
N VAL A 167 -6.33 19.14 -5.91
CA VAL A 167 -6.97 20.03 -6.88
C VAL A 167 -6.42 19.78 -8.28
N GLN A 168 -5.11 19.58 -8.44
CA GLN A 168 -4.50 19.27 -9.73
C GLN A 168 -5.01 17.94 -10.29
N GLU A 169 -5.15 16.90 -9.47
CA GLU A 169 -5.68 15.59 -9.90
C GLU A 169 -7.15 15.71 -10.35
N ILE A 170 -7.98 16.45 -9.60
CA ILE A 170 -9.38 16.71 -9.96
C ILE A 170 -9.46 17.48 -11.28
N ILE A 171 -8.68 18.56 -11.42
CA ILE A 171 -8.65 19.36 -12.65
C ILE A 171 -8.18 18.50 -13.83
N GLN A 172 -7.13 17.69 -13.67
CA GLN A 172 -6.62 16.83 -14.73
C GLN A 172 -7.69 15.83 -15.19
N ARG A 173 -8.42 15.22 -14.26
CA ARG A 173 -9.52 14.30 -14.56
C ARG A 173 -10.65 15.00 -15.30
N GLU A 174 -11.09 16.15 -14.80
CA GLU A 174 -12.17 16.95 -15.40
C GLU A 174 -11.80 17.43 -16.82
N ILE A 175 -10.56 17.90 -17.02
CA ILE A 175 -10.07 18.29 -18.34
C ILE A 175 -10.05 17.08 -19.27
N ALA A 176 -9.54 15.93 -18.84
CA ALA A 176 -9.50 14.73 -19.66
C ALA A 176 -10.90 14.28 -20.08
N GLU A 177 -11.88 14.33 -19.18
CA GLU A 177 -13.28 14.00 -19.47
C GLU A 177 -13.92 15.01 -20.44
N ARG A 178 -13.74 16.31 -20.22
CA ARG A 178 -14.27 17.35 -21.11
C ARG A 178 -13.64 17.29 -22.49
N VAL A 179 -12.33 17.11 -22.58
CA VAL A 179 -11.62 16.95 -23.86
C VAL A 179 -12.10 15.69 -24.57
N ARG A 180 -12.25 14.56 -23.86
CA ARG A 180 -12.81 13.33 -24.44
C ARG A 180 -14.22 13.54 -24.97
N LYS A 181 -15.09 14.21 -24.22
CA LYS A 181 -16.47 14.51 -24.64
C LYS A 181 -16.49 15.42 -25.88
N GLN A 182 -15.70 16.49 -25.87
CA GLN A 182 -15.57 17.39 -27.01
C GLN A 182 -15.00 16.68 -28.25
N LEU A 183 -14.02 15.80 -28.08
CA LEU A 183 -13.50 14.97 -29.17
C LEU A 183 -14.56 13.98 -29.69
N GLN A 184 -15.43 13.45 -28.82
CA GLN A 184 -16.59 12.62 -29.21
C GLN A 184 -17.63 13.40 -30.01
N GLU A 185 -17.90 14.65 -29.63
CA GLU A 185 -18.83 15.52 -30.35
C GLU A 185 -18.24 16.04 -31.67
N GLN A 186 -16.96 16.40 -31.69
CA GLN A 186 -16.30 17.00 -32.87
C GLN A 186 -15.85 16.00 -33.92
N VAL A 187 -15.57 14.74 -33.56
CA VAL A 187 -15.14 13.71 -34.49
C VAL A 187 -16.32 12.77 -34.76
N PRO A 188 -17.02 12.90 -35.92
CA PRO A 188 -18.17 12.09 -36.24
C PRO A 188 -17.86 10.59 -36.14
N GLN A 189 -18.85 9.81 -35.69
CA GLN A 189 -18.69 8.37 -35.54
C GLN A 189 -18.31 7.68 -36.86
N SER A 190 -18.87 8.16 -37.98
CA SER A 190 -18.55 7.66 -39.33
C SER A 190 -17.05 7.75 -39.66
N MET A 191 -16.38 8.85 -39.30
CA MET A 191 -14.95 9.00 -39.54
C MET A 191 -14.12 8.07 -38.64
N ARG A 192 -14.60 7.79 -37.42
CA ARG A 192 -13.93 6.83 -36.53
C ARG A 192 -14.02 5.42 -37.09
N ASP A 193 -15.20 5.04 -37.54
CA ASP A 193 -15.46 3.73 -38.16
C ASP A 193 -14.65 3.57 -39.46
N GLU A 194 -14.51 4.64 -40.24
CA GLU A 194 -13.68 4.68 -41.44
C GLU A 194 -12.19 4.52 -41.13
N VAL A 195 -11.65 5.23 -40.13
CA VAL A 195 -10.26 5.05 -39.67
C VAL A 195 -10.01 3.62 -39.19
N ILE A 196 -10.97 3.04 -38.45
CA ILE A 196 -10.91 1.65 -38.00
C ILE A 196 -10.86 0.70 -39.20
N ARG A 197 -11.74 0.91 -40.19
CA ARG A 197 -11.77 0.12 -41.43
C ARG A 197 -10.46 0.21 -42.20
N TYR A 198 -9.90 1.40 -42.38
CA TYR A 198 -8.61 1.57 -43.05
C TYR A 198 -7.45 0.95 -42.27
N LYS A 199 -7.43 1.07 -40.94
CA LYS A 199 -6.41 0.42 -40.11
C LYS A 199 -6.48 -1.11 -40.24
N HIS A 200 -7.69 -1.66 -40.24
CA HIS A 200 -7.92 -3.10 -40.46
C HIS A 200 -7.46 -3.53 -41.86
N GLN A 201 -7.81 -2.78 -42.90
CA GLN A 201 -7.37 -3.06 -44.27
C GLN A 201 -5.84 -3.02 -44.41
N ILE A 202 -5.17 -2.02 -43.81
CA ILE A 202 -3.70 -1.93 -43.81
C ILE A 202 -3.09 -3.15 -43.10
N MET A 203 -3.67 -3.57 -41.99
CA MET A 203 -3.22 -4.74 -41.25
C MET A 203 -3.41 -6.02 -42.08
N GLU A 204 -4.55 -6.19 -42.75
CA GLU A 204 -4.81 -7.31 -43.65
C GLU A 204 -3.78 -7.37 -44.79
N VAL A 205 -3.49 -6.22 -45.43
CA VAL A 205 -2.49 -6.13 -46.49
C VAL A 205 -1.10 -6.49 -45.96
N LYS A 206 -0.71 -5.99 -44.77
CA LYS A 206 0.57 -6.33 -44.14
C LYS A 206 0.69 -7.83 -43.86
N VAL A 207 -0.36 -8.43 -43.29
CA VAL A 207 -0.42 -9.88 -43.04
C VAL A 207 -0.34 -10.67 -44.34
N SER A 208 -1.08 -10.26 -45.36
CA SER A 208 -1.08 -10.90 -46.68
C SER A 208 0.29 -10.84 -47.35
N LEU A 209 0.97 -9.69 -47.29
CA LEU A 209 2.31 -9.50 -47.83
C LEU A 209 3.34 -10.35 -47.10
N HIS A 210 3.35 -10.31 -45.76
CA HIS A 210 4.24 -11.14 -44.93
C HIS A 210 3.99 -12.63 -45.19
N ASN A 211 2.73 -13.06 -45.25
CA ASN A 211 2.37 -14.46 -45.50
C ASN A 211 2.74 -14.90 -46.91
N SER A 212 2.61 -14.02 -47.91
CA SER A 212 3.05 -14.30 -49.28
C SER A 212 4.58 -14.46 -49.36
N GLU A 213 5.33 -13.62 -48.65
CA GLU A 213 6.79 -13.74 -48.55
C GLU A 213 7.20 -15.00 -47.79
N ALA A 214 6.56 -15.30 -46.66
CA ALA A 214 6.79 -16.51 -45.88
C ALA A 214 6.51 -17.77 -46.71
N ARG A 215 5.40 -17.81 -47.47
CA ARG A 215 5.09 -18.91 -48.39
C ARG A 215 6.12 -19.04 -49.49
N ARG A 216 6.58 -17.93 -50.08
CA ARG A 216 7.64 -17.95 -51.09
C ARG A 216 8.93 -18.54 -50.54
N HIS A 217 9.31 -18.16 -49.31
CA HIS A 217 10.48 -18.72 -48.64
C HIS A 217 10.31 -20.21 -48.36
N ASN A 218 9.18 -20.61 -47.78
CA ASN A 218 8.90 -22.00 -47.42
C ASN A 218 8.81 -22.91 -48.65
N ALA A 219 8.32 -22.40 -49.80
CA ALA A 219 8.28 -23.15 -51.06
C ALA A 219 9.67 -23.51 -51.63
N LEU A 220 10.71 -22.74 -51.26
CA LEU A 220 12.08 -23.02 -51.70
C LEU A 220 12.76 -24.13 -50.88
N ILE A 221 12.20 -24.48 -49.72
CA ILE A 221 12.71 -25.56 -48.87
C ILE A 221 12.57 -26.89 -49.62
N ARG A 222 13.68 -27.60 -49.73
CA ARG A 222 13.73 -28.87 -50.47
C ARG A 222 13.22 -30.00 -49.59
N SER A 223 12.70 -31.06 -50.20
CA SER A 223 12.27 -32.28 -49.50
C SER A 223 13.38 -32.92 -48.66
N ASN A 224 14.65 -32.63 -48.98
CA ASN A 224 15.81 -33.21 -48.32
C ASN A 224 16.36 -32.34 -47.17
N SER A 225 15.85 -31.12 -46.96
CA SER A 225 16.29 -30.20 -45.91
C SER A 225 15.23 -30.03 -44.81
N LEU A 226 14.95 -31.12 -44.08
CA LEU A 226 13.93 -31.12 -43.01
C LEU A 226 14.26 -30.21 -41.82
N ASP A 227 15.53 -29.87 -41.63
CA ASP A 227 16.03 -29.02 -40.54
C ASP A 227 16.05 -27.52 -40.90
N GLU A 228 15.67 -27.16 -42.13
CA GLU A 228 15.60 -25.76 -42.56
C GLU A 228 14.42 -25.04 -41.88
N PRO A 229 14.65 -23.87 -41.24
CA PRO A 229 13.62 -23.23 -40.45
C PRO A 229 12.49 -22.68 -41.33
N LEU A 230 11.26 -23.03 -40.97
CA LEU A 230 10.05 -22.48 -41.57
C LEU A 230 9.86 -21.03 -41.13
N ARG A 231 9.53 -20.14 -42.08
CA ARG A 231 9.08 -18.79 -41.75
C ARG A 231 7.63 -18.85 -41.25
N PRO A 232 7.35 -18.31 -40.05
CA PRO A 232 6.01 -18.33 -39.49
C PRO A 232 5.06 -17.42 -40.25
N LEU A 233 3.87 -17.94 -40.51
CA LEU A 233 2.77 -17.16 -41.05
C LEU A 233 2.10 -16.38 -39.90
N LEU A 234 1.66 -15.16 -40.19
CA LEU A 234 0.82 -14.40 -39.27
C LEU A 234 -0.63 -14.87 -39.39
N ARG A 235 -1.33 -14.89 -38.26
CA ARG A 235 -2.75 -15.23 -38.23
C ARG A 235 -3.56 -14.18 -38.99
N PRO A 236 -4.66 -14.57 -39.66
CA PRO A 236 -5.61 -13.61 -40.20
C PRO A 236 -6.05 -12.64 -39.09
N PRO A 237 -6.16 -11.34 -39.36
CA PRO A 237 -6.71 -10.43 -38.37
C PRO A 237 -8.14 -10.86 -38.03
N PRO A 238 -8.60 -10.67 -36.78
CA PRO A 238 -9.99 -10.93 -36.43
C PRO A 238 -10.90 -10.12 -37.35
N SER A 239 -12.07 -10.69 -37.69
CA SER A 239 -13.02 -9.96 -38.53
C SER A 239 -13.47 -8.69 -37.78
N LEU A 240 -13.80 -7.63 -38.52
CA LEU A 240 -14.31 -6.41 -37.89
C LEU A 240 -15.58 -6.69 -37.07
N ASP A 241 -16.38 -7.67 -37.49
CA ASP A 241 -17.60 -8.09 -36.82
C ASP A 241 -17.31 -8.81 -35.48
N ASP A 242 -16.18 -9.52 -35.36
CA ASP A 242 -15.75 -10.13 -34.09
C ASP A 242 -15.27 -9.07 -33.08
N VAL A 243 -14.60 -8.02 -33.57
CA VAL A 243 -14.06 -6.94 -32.74
C VAL A 243 -15.17 -5.97 -32.31
N PHE A 244 -16.13 -5.74 -33.20
CA PHE A 244 -17.31 -4.92 -32.97
C PHE A 244 -18.53 -5.82 -33.10
N PRO A 245 -18.81 -6.67 -32.09
CA PRO A 245 -20.05 -7.40 -32.09
C PRO A 245 -21.16 -6.36 -32.29
N PRO A 246 -22.04 -6.54 -33.29
CA PRO A 246 -23.15 -5.63 -33.48
C PRO A 246 -23.82 -5.50 -32.13
N LEU A 247 -23.88 -4.27 -31.61
CA LEU A 247 -24.53 -3.97 -30.33
C LEU A 247 -25.85 -4.72 -30.40
N ALA A 248 -25.94 -5.84 -29.67
CA ALA A 248 -27.13 -6.67 -29.70
C ALA A 248 -28.27 -5.68 -29.51
N PRO A 249 -29.27 -5.65 -30.42
CA PRO A 249 -30.35 -4.69 -30.34
C PRO A 249 -30.77 -4.72 -28.88
N SER A 250 -30.48 -3.62 -28.18
CA SER A 250 -30.73 -3.52 -26.75
C SER A 250 -32.23 -3.53 -26.71
N ASP A 251 -32.82 -4.72 -26.61
CA ASP A 251 -34.23 -4.97 -26.84
C ASP A 251 -34.98 -3.95 -26.02
N GLY A 252 -35.40 -2.92 -26.75
CA GLY A 252 -36.05 -1.79 -26.20
C GLY A 252 -37.38 -2.31 -25.72
N ASP A 253 -37.62 -2.06 -24.44
CA ASP A 253 -38.94 -1.59 -24.05
C ASP A 253 -40.03 -2.67 -24.06
N GLY A 254 -39.88 -3.64 -23.17
CA GLY A 254 -40.92 -4.62 -22.87
C GLY A 254 -41.11 -4.98 -21.39
N SER A 255 -40.31 -4.44 -20.45
CA SER A 255 -40.57 -4.64 -19.02
C SER A 255 -40.85 -3.31 -18.33
N GLU A 256 -42.14 -3.07 -18.16
CA GLU A 256 -42.68 -2.41 -16.98
C GLU A 256 -41.89 -2.87 -15.74
N THR A 257 -40.94 -2.05 -15.31
CA THR A 257 -40.37 -2.20 -13.97
C THR A 257 -41.49 -1.79 -13.03
N PRO A 258 -42.02 -2.67 -12.16
CA PRO A 258 -43.02 -2.27 -11.20
C PRO A 258 -42.40 -1.20 -10.30
N ARG A 259 -42.90 0.04 -10.44
CA ARG A 259 -42.65 1.12 -9.50
C ARG A 259 -42.86 0.57 -8.09
N PRO A 260 -41.87 0.61 -7.18
CA PRO A 260 -42.18 0.47 -5.77
C PRO A 260 -43.06 1.66 -5.40
N SER A 261 -44.33 1.37 -5.11
CA SER A 261 -45.24 2.32 -4.49
C SER A 261 -44.65 2.75 -3.15
N LEU A 262 -44.01 3.92 -3.12
CA LEU A 262 -43.75 4.65 -1.89
C LEU A 262 -45.10 5.18 -1.40
N SER A 263 -45.84 4.30 -0.74
CA SER A 263 -46.95 4.65 0.13
C SER A 263 -46.38 5.49 1.26
N GLY A 264 -46.82 6.74 1.32
CA GLY A 264 -46.45 7.66 2.36
C GLY A 264 -46.90 7.20 3.75
N THR A 265 -46.06 7.47 4.72
CA THR A 265 -46.50 7.87 6.06
C THR A 265 -45.65 9.05 6.49
N ALA A 266 -46.27 10.22 6.37
CA ALA A 266 -45.87 11.42 7.08
C ALA A 266 -46.08 11.18 8.58
N ILE A 267 -45.02 11.22 9.37
CA ILE A 267 -45.09 11.58 10.79
C ILE A 267 -44.00 12.62 11.05
N ASN A 268 -44.46 13.84 11.27
CA ASN A 268 -43.70 14.94 11.86
C ASN A 268 -43.13 14.49 13.21
N ASP A 269 -41.82 14.59 13.38
CA ASP A 269 -41.19 14.60 14.70
C ASP A 269 -40.27 15.82 14.81
N PRO A 270 -40.73 16.93 15.40
CA PRO A 270 -39.94 18.13 15.63
C PRO A 270 -39.33 18.11 17.04
N SER A 271 -38.48 17.12 17.36
CA SER A 271 -37.70 17.12 18.61
C SER A 271 -36.55 16.12 18.58
N ARG A 272 -35.47 16.42 17.85
CA ARG A 272 -34.19 15.75 18.16
C ARG A 272 -32.97 16.65 17.94
N PRO A 273 -32.15 16.88 19.00
CA PRO A 273 -31.04 17.82 18.97
C PRO A 273 -29.78 17.22 18.32
N SER A 274 -29.11 18.07 17.54
CA SER A 274 -27.67 18.15 17.30
C SER A 274 -26.82 16.88 17.46
N LEU A 275 -26.46 16.26 16.32
CA LEU A 275 -25.27 15.42 16.22
C LEU A 275 -24.04 16.34 16.12
N THR A 276 -23.31 16.40 17.23
CA THR A 276 -21.94 16.86 17.33
C THR A 276 -21.04 16.08 16.37
N ILE A 277 -20.40 16.81 15.47
CA ILE A 277 -19.27 16.33 14.67
C ILE A 277 -18.10 16.20 15.64
N ASP A 278 -17.86 14.97 16.12
CA ASP A 278 -16.66 14.65 16.87
C ASP A 278 -15.51 14.39 15.88
N ALA A 279 -14.86 15.47 15.47
CA ALA A 279 -13.63 15.43 14.68
C ALA A 279 -12.44 15.25 15.63
N SER A 280 -12.35 14.09 16.28
CA SER A 280 -11.10 13.65 16.92
C SER A 280 -10.17 13.08 15.85
N VAL A 281 -9.46 13.98 15.18
CA VAL A 281 -8.33 13.64 14.31
C VAL A 281 -7.10 13.48 15.19
N ASP A 282 -6.86 12.26 15.67
CA ASP A 282 -5.60 11.87 16.29
C ASP A 282 -4.49 11.82 15.22
N TRP A 283 -3.67 12.87 15.16
CA TRP A 283 -2.53 12.98 14.23
C TRP A 283 -1.20 12.46 14.82
N LYS A 284 -1.22 11.74 15.94
CA LYS A 284 0.01 11.27 16.59
C LYS A 284 0.36 9.84 16.20
N THR A 285 1.63 9.70 15.83
CA THR A 285 2.47 8.49 15.76
C THR A 285 2.34 7.59 14.52
N ALA A 286 3.14 7.90 13.49
CA ALA A 286 3.75 6.88 12.63
C ALA A 286 5.04 7.41 11.95
N THR A 287 6.08 7.65 12.75
CA THR A 287 7.47 7.64 12.26
C THR A 287 8.08 6.28 12.61
N ALA A 288 7.98 5.32 11.70
CA ALA A 288 8.88 4.18 11.63
C ALA A 288 8.79 3.57 10.22
N GLY A 289 9.93 3.56 9.53
CA GLY A 289 10.04 3.05 8.17
C GLY A 289 9.64 1.58 8.08
N ARG A 290 8.71 1.30 7.17
CA ARG A 290 8.58 0.00 6.54
C ARG A 290 8.45 0.22 5.03
N LYS A 291 9.55 0.00 4.34
CA LYS A 291 9.57 -0.31 2.90
C LYS A 291 8.84 -1.64 2.73
N SER A 292 7.52 -1.60 2.69
CA SER A 292 6.69 -2.76 2.37
C SER A 292 6.21 -2.58 0.94
N ALA A 293 6.83 -3.33 0.04
CA ALA A 293 6.38 -3.53 -1.32
C ALA A 293 5.04 -4.28 -1.29
N ILE A 294 3.95 -3.54 -1.09
CA ILE A 294 2.60 -4.05 -1.28
C ILE A 294 2.16 -3.51 -2.64
N HIS A 295 2.54 -4.22 -3.69
CA HIS A 295 1.81 -4.19 -4.95
C HIS A 295 0.45 -4.86 -4.72
N GLY A 296 -0.44 -4.12 -4.04
CA GLY A 296 -1.86 -4.42 -3.92
C GLY A 296 -2.51 -4.20 -5.27
N ARG A 297 -2.52 -5.27 -6.06
CA ARG A 297 -3.19 -5.41 -7.36
C ARG A 297 -4.70 -5.38 -7.14
N LEU A 298 -5.25 -4.23 -6.76
CA LEU A 298 -6.67 -3.95 -6.91
C LEU A 298 -6.89 -3.77 -8.40
N ALA A 299 -7.34 -4.85 -9.04
CA ALA A 299 -7.94 -4.84 -10.37
C ALA A 299 -9.21 -3.99 -10.30
N ARG A 300 -9.02 -2.66 -10.32
CA ARG A 300 -10.04 -1.73 -10.71
C ARG A 300 -10.28 -2.04 -12.19
N SER A 301 -11.35 -2.74 -12.49
CA SER A 301 -11.96 -2.82 -13.83
C SER A 301 -12.39 -1.41 -14.23
N ALA A 302 -11.41 -0.55 -14.44
CA ALA A 302 -11.59 0.73 -15.09
C ALA A 302 -11.97 0.37 -16.52
N ALA A 303 -13.18 0.77 -16.91
CA ALA A 303 -13.61 0.81 -18.29
C ALA A 303 -12.40 1.24 -19.14
N THR A 304 -11.85 0.30 -19.90
CA THR A 304 -10.66 0.53 -20.71
C THR A 304 -10.99 1.76 -21.55
N PRO A 305 -10.30 2.89 -21.33
CA PRO A 305 -10.61 4.08 -22.08
C PRO A 305 -10.51 3.71 -23.56
N LEU A 306 -11.36 4.31 -24.38
CA LEU A 306 -11.31 4.31 -25.85
C LEU A 306 -9.98 4.91 -26.38
N SER A 307 -8.87 4.76 -25.66
CA SER A 307 -7.52 4.92 -26.12
C SER A 307 -7.33 3.96 -27.27
N ALA A 308 -7.64 4.50 -28.45
CA ALA A 308 -7.12 4.10 -29.74
C ALA A 308 -6.95 2.59 -29.85
N MET A 309 -8.08 1.87 -29.97
CA MET A 309 -8.21 0.59 -30.69
C MET A 309 -6.85 0.02 -31.04
N ASP A 310 -6.15 -0.51 -30.04
CA ASP A 310 -4.77 -0.95 -30.19
C ASP A 310 -4.92 -2.34 -30.80
N LEU A 311 -5.27 -2.35 -32.09
CA LEU A 311 -5.34 -3.54 -32.91
C LEU A 311 -3.99 -4.19 -32.74
N GLN A 312 -3.97 -5.21 -31.89
CA GLN A 312 -2.79 -5.93 -31.50
C GLN A 312 -2.10 -6.38 -32.78
N ASP A 313 -0.81 -6.05 -32.91
CA ASP A 313 -0.06 -6.43 -34.09
C ASP A 313 -0.22 -7.95 -34.33
N PRO A 314 -0.57 -8.36 -35.56
CA PRO A 314 -0.90 -9.75 -35.85
C PRO A 314 0.31 -10.63 -35.54
N ALA A 315 0.21 -11.40 -34.47
CA ALA A 315 1.26 -12.29 -34.02
C ALA A 315 1.10 -13.69 -34.63
N PRO A 316 2.21 -14.38 -34.99
CA PRO A 316 2.15 -15.76 -35.45
C PRO A 316 1.56 -16.67 -34.36
N SER A 317 0.97 -17.80 -34.76
CA SER A 317 0.52 -18.78 -33.77
C SER A 317 1.71 -19.26 -32.93
N PRO A 318 1.60 -19.32 -31.59
CA PRO A 318 2.68 -19.82 -30.73
C PRO A 318 2.99 -21.30 -30.99
N ARG A 319 2.08 -22.01 -31.67
CA ARG A 319 2.20 -23.42 -32.05
C ARG A 319 2.78 -23.63 -33.45
N PHE A 320 3.17 -22.55 -34.13
CA PHE A 320 3.76 -22.68 -35.45
C PHE A 320 5.11 -23.43 -35.35
N PRO A 321 5.26 -24.58 -36.03
CA PRO A 321 6.47 -25.38 -35.91
C PRO A 321 7.66 -24.66 -36.53
N ARG A 322 8.84 -24.85 -35.93
CA ARG A 322 10.07 -24.19 -36.38
C ARG A 322 10.63 -24.75 -37.68
N ASP A 323 10.33 -26.01 -38.00
CA ASP A 323 10.89 -26.77 -39.12
C ASP A 323 9.87 -27.83 -39.61
N LEU A 324 10.16 -28.47 -40.76
CA LEU A 324 9.30 -29.52 -41.32
C LEU A 324 9.31 -30.79 -40.47
N GLY A 325 10.43 -31.09 -39.81
CA GLY A 325 10.56 -32.21 -38.88
C GLY A 325 9.57 -32.13 -37.71
N ASN A 326 9.47 -30.98 -37.04
CA ASN A 326 8.51 -30.79 -35.95
C ASN A 326 7.07 -30.75 -36.45
N LEU A 327 6.83 -30.20 -37.65
CA LEU A 327 5.50 -30.19 -38.27
C LEU A 327 4.97 -31.62 -38.49
N THR A 328 5.80 -32.54 -38.98
CA THR A 328 5.42 -33.96 -39.17
C THR A 328 5.25 -34.75 -37.87
N ARG A 329 5.79 -34.25 -36.75
CA ARG A 329 5.65 -34.86 -35.41
C ARG A 329 4.44 -34.35 -34.64
N LEU A 330 3.77 -33.30 -35.12
CA LEU A 330 2.57 -32.77 -34.46
C LEU A 330 1.49 -33.83 -34.42
N SER A 331 0.81 -33.93 -33.27
CA SER A 331 -0.35 -34.82 -33.15
C SER A 331 -1.49 -34.36 -34.06
N PRO A 332 -2.44 -35.25 -34.41
CA PRO A 332 -3.62 -34.88 -35.20
C PRO A 332 -4.40 -33.71 -34.59
N VAL A 333 -4.52 -33.70 -33.25
CA VAL A 333 -5.25 -32.66 -32.51
C VAL A 333 -4.53 -31.32 -32.60
N GLU A 334 -3.20 -31.30 -32.38
CA GLU A 334 -2.41 -30.07 -32.50
C GLU A 334 -2.41 -29.50 -33.91
N THR A 335 -2.37 -30.37 -34.93
CA THR A 335 -2.43 -29.96 -36.33
C THR A 335 -3.78 -29.31 -36.66
N LYS A 336 -4.88 -29.88 -36.15
CA LYS A 336 -6.22 -29.30 -36.27
C LYS A 336 -6.34 -27.96 -35.55
N GLU A 337 -5.82 -27.83 -34.33
CA GLU A 337 -5.81 -26.57 -33.60
C GLU A 337 -4.96 -25.50 -34.31
N LEU A 338 -3.80 -25.89 -34.86
CA LEU A 338 -2.99 -25.01 -35.69
C LEU A 338 -3.77 -24.55 -36.92
N MET A 339 -4.46 -25.46 -37.63
CA MET A 339 -5.30 -25.07 -38.75
C MET A 339 -6.47 -24.16 -38.35
N ARG A 340 -7.02 -24.35 -37.14
CA ARG A 340 -8.08 -23.49 -36.58
C ARG A 340 -7.56 -22.08 -36.35
N ASP A 341 -6.36 -21.92 -35.81
CA ASP A 341 -5.70 -20.61 -35.62
C ASP A 341 -5.53 -19.82 -36.91
N TYR A 342 -5.39 -20.51 -38.06
CA TYR A 342 -5.27 -19.89 -39.38
C TYR A 342 -6.59 -19.86 -40.18
N GLY A 343 -7.71 -20.25 -39.57
CA GLY A 343 -9.03 -20.27 -40.24
C GLY A 343 -9.13 -21.28 -41.39
N LEU A 344 -8.30 -22.33 -41.39
CA LEU A 344 -8.27 -23.36 -42.44
C LEU A 344 -9.27 -24.49 -42.21
N VAL A 345 -9.75 -24.62 -40.97
CA VAL A 345 -10.79 -25.60 -40.64
C VAL A 345 -12.11 -25.04 -41.15
N LYS A 346 -12.64 -25.65 -42.21
CA LYS A 346 -14.01 -25.40 -42.67
C LYS A 346 -14.94 -25.96 -41.60
N LEU A 347 -15.37 -25.11 -40.67
CA LEU A 347 -16.46 -25.46 -39.77
C LEU A 347 -17.70 -25.65 -40.64
N LYS A 348 -18.01 -26.91 -40.97
CA LYS A 348 -19.26 -27.24 -41.62
C LYS A 348 -20.35 -27.03 -40.57
N GLN A 349 -20.98 -25.87 -40.62
CA GLN A 349 -22.15 -25.59 -39.82
C GLN A 349 -23.26 -26.52 -40.31
N VAL A 350 -23.44 -27.65 -39.64
CA VAL A 350 -24.58 -28.53 -39.90
C VAL A 350 -25.77 -27.84 -39.24
N VAL A 351 -26.42 -26.97 -40.01
CA VAL A 351 -27.75 -26.49 -39.65
C VAL A 351 -28.64 -27.73 -39.72
N HIS A 352 -28.98 -28.31 -38.57
CA HIS A 352 -30.05 -29.30 -38.48
C HIS A 352 -31.34 -28.58 -38.80
N ARG A 353 -31.60 -28.40 -40.09
CA ARG A 353 -32.91 -27.99 -40.59
C ARG A 353 -33.82 -29.16 -40.30
N GLY A 354 -34.43 -29.15 -39.11
CA GLY A 354 -35.39 -30.15 -38.69
C GLY A 354 -36.37 -30.37 -39.82
N ASN A 355 -36.36 -31.55 -40.40
CA ASN A 355 -37.32 -31.99 -41.39
C ASN A 355 -38.64 -32.29 -40.65
N GLY A 356 -39.20 -31.27 -40.02
CA GLY A 356 -40.47 -31.30 -39.31
C GLY A 356 -41.60 -31.09 -40.31
N GLY A 357 -41.90 -32.13 -41.08
CA GLY A 357 -43.22 -32.28 -41.67
C GLY A 357 -44.19 -32.69 -40.57
N GLY A 358 -44.92 -31.73 -40.03
CA GLY A 358 -45.96 -31.97 -39.03
C GLY A 358 -46.61 -30.65 -38.63
N GLU A 359 -47.73 -30.33 -39.27
CA GLU A 359 -48.73 -29.43 -38.70
C GLU A 359 -49.08 -29.96 -37.31
N ASP A 360 -48.68 -29.24 -36.26
CA ASP A 360 -49.54 -28.89 -35.13
C ASP A 360 -48.78 -27.92 -34.22
N THR A 361 -49.49 -26.87 -33.83
CA THR A 361 -49.04 -25.68 -33.10
C THR A 361 -48.19 -25.96 -31.86
N PRO A 362 -46.97 -25.39 -31.74
CA PRO A 362 -46.21 -25.43 -30.50
C PRO A 362 -46.41 -24.15 -29.67
N THR A 363 -46.62 -24.40 -28.37
CA THR A 363 -46.68 -23.46 -27.24
C THR A 363 -45.32 -22.78 -27.01
N VAL A 364 -45.34 -21.54 -26.52
CA VAL A 364 -44.27 -20.52 -26.66
C VAL A 364 -43.13 -20.63 -25.61
N ASP A 365 -43.09 -21.62 -24.73
CA ASP A 365 -42.32 -21.51 -23.47
C ASP A 365 -41.10 -22.43 -23.26
N ASP A 366 -40.60 -23.16 -24.27
CA ASP A 366 -39.38 -23.98 -24.12
C ASP A 366 -38.40 -23.78 -25.29
N LEU A 367 -37.66 -22.68 -25.26
CA LEU A 367 -36.50 -22.44 -26.13
C LEU A 367 -35.21 -22.78 -25.38
N GLU A 368 -34.91 -24.08 -25.26
CA GLU A 368 -33.57 -24.54 -24.91
C GLU A 368 -32.58 -24.10 -26.01
N PRO A 369 -31.39 -23.57 -25.66
CA PRO A 369 -30.43 -23.07 -26.64
C PRO A 369 -29.96 -24.22 -27.54
N GLU A 370 -30.19 -24.08 -28.84
CA GLU A 370 -29.76 -25.03 -29.87
C GLU A 370 -28.22 -25.17 -29.84
N VAL A 371 -27.73 -26.26 -29.23
CA VAL A 371 -26.29 -26.56 -29.18
C VAL A 371 -25.85 -26.97 -30.58
N VAL A 372 -25.29 -26.01 -31.32
CA VAL A 372 -24.67 -26.26 -32.64
C VAL A 372 -23.47 -27.20 -32.45
N GLN A 373 -23.67 -28.50 -32.63
CA GLN A 373 -22.60 -29.49 -32.55
C GLN A 373 -21.80 -29.49 -33.86
N PHE A 374 -20.59 -28.92 -33.82
CA PHE A 374 -19.67 -28.96 -34.94
C PHE A 374 -19.12 -30.38 -35.11
N VAL A 375 -19.75 -31.18 -35.98
CA VAL A 375 -19.24 -32.50 -36.36
C VAL A 375 -18.05 -32.31 -37.30
N GLU A 376 -16.83 -32.34 -36.77
CA GLU A 376 -15.61 -32.42 -37.58
C GLU A 376 -15.60 -33.76 -38.31
N ALA A 377 -15.52 -33.73 -39.64
CA ALA A 377 -15.30 -34.95 -40.42
C ALA A 377 -13.97 -35.58 -39.98
N GLU A 378 -13.94 -36.92 -39.86
CA GLU A 378 -12.71 -37.67 -39.60
C GLU A 378 -11.81 -37.66 -40.85
N GLU A 379 -11.19 -36.51 -41.12
CA GLU A 379 -10.12 -36.38 -42.10
C GLU A 379 -8.86 -37.07 -41.53
N SER A 380 -8.14 -37.82 -42.37
CA SER A 380 -6.88 -38.43 -41.98
C SER A 380 -5.86 -37.36 -41.59
N GLN A 381 -4.95 -37.69 -40.67
CA GLN A 381 -3.92 -36.76 -40.21
C GLN A 381 -3.06 -36.30 -41.39
N GLU A 382 -2.73 -37.21 -42.30
CA GLU A 382 -1.92 -36.96 -43.48
C GLU A 382 -2.61 -36.00 -44.44
N GLU A 383 -3.93 -36.11 -44.64
CA GLU A 383 -4.69 -35.15 -45.45
C GLU A 383 -4.71 -33.76 -44.82
N THR A 384 -4.94 -33.69 -43.51
CA THR A 384 -4.93 -32.45 -42.73
C THR A 384 -3.57 -31.76 -42.85
N LEU A 385 -2.49 -32.53 -42.70
CA LEU A 385 -1.11 -32.06 -42.78
C LEU A 385 -0.73 -31.66 -44.20
N ASN A 386 -1.10 -32.45 -45.21
CA ASN A 386 -0.89 -32.11 -46.63
C ASN A 386 -1.63 -30.83 -47.01
N ARG A 387 -2.84 -30.60 -46.49
CA ARG A 387 -3.57 -29.34 -46.67
C ARG A 387 -2.84 -28.16 -46.03
N PHE A 388 -2.33 -28.33 -44.81
CA PHE A 388 -1.54 -27.30 -44.14
C PHE A 388 -0.22 -27.00 -44.87
N LEU A 389 0.52 -28.04 -45.29
CA LEU A 389 1.74 -27.94 -46.09
C LEU A 389 1.50 -27.15 -47.39
N SER A 390 0.40 -27.44 -48.09
CA SER A 390 -0.02 -26.68 -49.26
C SER A 390 -0.31 -25.21 -48.94
N TYR A 391 -0.91 -24.91 -47.77
CA TYR A 391 -1.23 -23.54 -47.35
C TYR A 391 0.03 -22.73 -47.02
N ILE A 392 1.02 -23.34 -46.36
CA ILE A 392 2.30 -22.68 -46.06
C ILE A 392 3.25 -22.61 -47.27
N GLY A 393 2.85 -23.13 -48.43
CA GLY A 393 3.59 -23.05 -49.69
C GLY A 393 4.54 -24.22 -49.96
N VAL A 394 4.60 -25.23 -49.09
CA VAL A 394 5.50 -26.39 -49.21
C VAL A 394 4.80 -27.47 -50.06
N GLN A 395 4.84 -27.31 -51.39
CA GLN A 395 4.18 -28.25 -52.32
C GLN A 395 5.05 -29.46 -52.69
N SER A 396 6.36 -29.34 -52.50
CA SER A 396 7.36 -30.37 -52.83
C SER A 396 7.32 -31.56 -51.87
N PHE A 397 6.72 -31.39 -50.69
CA PHE A 397 6.59 -32.43 -49.67
C PHE A 397 5.12 -32.86 -49.57
N ARG A 398 4.82 -34.09 -50.01
CA ARG A 398 3.52 -34.73 -49.83
C ARG A 398 3.70 -36.03 -49.08
N LEU A 399 2.97 -36.17 -47.98
CA LEU A 399 2.88 -37.43 -47.25
C LEU A 399 1.96 -38.36 -48.02
N ALA A 400 2.43 -39.56 -48.32
CA ALA A 400 1.58 -40.59 -48.88
C ALA A 400 0.48 -40.92 -47.84
N PRO A 401 -0.81 -40.94 -48.23
CA PRO A 401 -1.87 -41.41 -47.35
C PRO A 401 -1.48 -42.79 -46.84
N THR A 402 -1.41 -42.96 -45.52
CA THR A 402 -1.20 -44.29 -44.96
C THR A 402 -2.41 -45.12 -45.38
N ALA A 403 -2.17 -46.20 -46.12
CA ALA A 403 -3.26 -47.07 -46.56
C ALA A 403 -4.03 -47.47 -45.29
N PRO A 404 -5.38 -47.36 -45.29
CA PRO A 404 -6.17 -47.64 -44.10
C PRO A 404 -5.77 -49.03 -43.65
N VAL A 405 -5.14 -49.11 -42.47
CA VAL A 405 -4.71 -50.37 -41.88
C VAL A 405 -5.98 -51.17 -41.74
N SER A 406 -6.19 -52.09 -42.68
CA SER A 406 -7.37 -52.93 -42.68
C SER A 406 -7.39 -53.59 -41.31
N PRO A 407 -8.45 -53.39 -40.51
CA PRO A 407 -8.49 -53.90 -39.15
C PRO A 407 -8.13 -55.38 -39.27
N PRO A 408 -7.10 -55.85 -38.53
CA PRO A 408 -6.60 -57.20 -38.70
C PRO A 408 -7.80 -58.11 -38.53
N HIS A 409 -8.24 -58.71 -39.64
CA HIS A 409 -9.37 -59.63 -39.64
C HIS A 409 -9.13 -60.56 -38.48
N ALA A 410 -10.02 -60.50 -37.48
CA ALA A 410 -9.96 -61.29 -36.28
C ALA A 410 -9.86 -62.75 -36.70
N ARG A 411 -8.63 -63.25 -36.80
CA ARG A 411 -8.34 -64.61 -37.22
C ARG A 411 -8.77 -65.46 -36.05
N GLY A 412 -9.99 -65.98 -36.14
CA GLY A 412 -10.65 -66.74 -35.09
C GLY A 412 -9.70 -67.75 -34.47
N VAL A 413 -9.33 -67.51 -33.21
CA VAL A 413 -8.68 -68.49 -32.36
C VAL A 413 -9.75 -69.53 -32.05
N ALA A 414 -9.79 -70.59 -32.85
CA ALA A 414 -10.56 -71.78 -32.56
C ALA A 414 -9.98 -72.40 -31.26
N VAL A 415 -10.70 -72.23 -30.16
CA VAL A 415 -10.44 -72.91 -28.89
C VAL A 415 -10.76 -74.39 -29.08
N GLY A 416 -9.71 -75.21 -29.21
CA GLY A 416 -9.82 -76.67 -29.27
C GLY A 416 -10.20 -77.24 -27.90
N VAL A 417 -11.37 -77.90 -27.84
CA VAL A 417 -11.83 -78.70 -26.70
C VAL A 417 -11.35 -80.15 -26.89
N PRO A 418 -10.63 -80.77 -25.95
CA PRO A 418 -10.22 -82.17 -26.07
C PRO A 418 -11.38 -83.12 -25.75
N ALA A 419 -11.79 -83.95 -26.73
CA ALA A 419 -12.81 -84.98 -26.59
C ALA A 419 -12.20 -86.31 -26.13
N ALA A 420 -12.88 -86.95 -25.18
CA ALA A 420 -12.52 -88.18 -24.49
C ALA A 420 -12.55 -89.44 -25.39
N ILE A 421 -11.66 -90.37 -25.05
CA ILE A 421 -11.55 -91.74 -25.59
C ILE A 421 -12.58 -92.64 -24.88
N PRO A 422 -13.38 -93.44 -25.60
CA PRO A 422 -13.91 -94.68 -25.04
C PRO A 422 -13.48 -95.94 -25.82
N MET A 423 -13.35 -96.99 -24.99
CA MET A 423 -12.92 -98.36 -25.16
C MET A 423 -13.72 -99.23 -26.18
N SER A 424 -12.99 -100.24 -26.69
CA SER A 424 -13.38 -101.64 -26.97
C SER A 424 -14.45 -101.90 -28.05
N VAL A 425 -14.35 -102.96 -28.88
CA VAL A 425 -14.00 -104.37 -28.62
C VAL A 425 -13.21 -104.97 -29.77
#